data_AF-A0A314ULB9-F1
#
_entry.id   AF-A0A314ULB9-F1
#
_cell.length_a   1.000
_cell.length_b   1.000
_cell.length_c   1.000
_cell.angle_alpha   90.00
_cell.angle_beta   90.00
_cell.angle_gamma   90.00
#
_symmetry.space_group_name_H-M   'P 1'
#
loop_
_entity.id
_entity.type
_entity.pdbx_description
1 polymer ?
#
loop_
_entity_poly.entity_id
_entity_poly.type
_entity_poly.pdbx_seq_one_letter_code
_entity_poly.pdbx_strand_id
1 'polypeptide(L)'
;MQNLLQPQNPKSNSLMSQNLNQSTHLHKTHSSHQQNLSLFTLKATYPMSRKSSPASSSSHASKSLDSIRVAGLVVDFFCVSMVDVAKELHLPTYLFMTSNAGYLALMLHLPIRHKHNEVEPKDFDPEWLIPGIVHPVPPRVLPGALTDGSYSAYVKVASRFRETRGIIANTFVELETYAINSFFHDGQTPPVYPVGPVIHLEDCQAHSNLEQAQRDKIIRWLDDQPQSSVVFLCFGSMGSFGAEQVKEIAVGLEHSGQRFLWALRMPPPKGKGMMPIDCPNLEEVLPDGFLERTNGKGLICGWAPQVEVLAHKATGGFVSHCGWNSILESLWHGVPSYCDMAYVCRATAECF
;
A
#
# COMPACT_ATOMS: atom_id res chain seq x y z
N MET A 1 -16.06 -33.00 46.73
CA MET A 1 -15.77 -32.88 48.18
C MET A 1 -14.34 -32.37 48.30
N GLN A 2 -14.11 -31.06 48.47
CA GLN A 2 -13.97 -30.36 49.78
C GLN A 2 -12.88 -31.04 50.65
N ASN A 3 -11.86 -30.38 51.20
CA ASN A 3 -11.72 -28.98 51.59
C ASN A 3 -10.26 -28.64 51.99
N LEU A 4 -9.89 -27.37 51.75
CA LEU A 4 -9.24 -26.39 52.63
C LEU A 4 -7.93 -26.75 53.39
N LEU A 5 -6.91 -25.88 53.27
CA LEU A 5 -6.54 -24.89 54.31
C LEU A 5 -5.33 -24.03 53.87
N GLN A 6 -5.51 -22.71 53.83
CA GLN A 6 -4.43 -21.72 54.05
C GLN A 6 -4.22 -21.53 55.57
N PRO A 7 -3.11 -20.94 56.04
CA PRO A 7 -3.16 -19.50 56.41
C PRO A 7 -1.85 -18.68 56.26
N GLN A 8 -2.07 -17.40 55.93
CA GLN A 8 -1.49 -16.15 56.50
C GLN A 8 -0.01 -15.69 56.32
N ASN A 9 0.09 -14.49 55.74
CA ASN A 9 1.10 -13.41 55.88
C ASN A 9 1.12 -12.87 57.32
N PRO A 10 2.19 -12.21 57.87
CA PRO A 10 2.52 -10.82 57.47
C PRO A 10 3.98 -10.31 57.78
N LYS A 11 4.43 -9.24 57.09
CA LYS A 11 4.84 -7.93 57.65
C LYS A 11 5.85 -7.15 56.78
N SER A 12 5.63 -5.84 56.84
CA SER A 12 6.29 -4.67 56.26
C SER A 12 7.76 -4.45 56.62
N ASN A 13 8.49 -3.77 55.71
CA ASN A 13 9.45 -2.66 55.88
C ASN A 13 10.24 -2.55 54.55
N SER A 14 10.68 -1.43 54.00
CA SER A 14 10.70 -0.01 54.34
C SER A 14 11.07 0.76 53.05
N LEU A 15 10.70 2.03 52.96
CA LEU A 15 11.22 2.97 51.96
C LEU A 15 12.75 2.98 51.92
N MET A 16 13.34 2.90 50.73
CA MET A 16 14.54 3.66 50.40
C MET A 16 14.56 4.01 48.90
N SER A 17 14.63 5.31 48.67
CA SER A 17 14.93 6.01 47.43
C SER A 17 16.10 5.41 46.65
N GLN A 18 15.88 5.10 45.37
CA GLN A 18 16.95 5.02 44.38
C GLN A 18 16.51 5.70 43.09
N ASN A 19 17.20 6.80 42.77
CA ASN A 19 17.16 7.49 41.49
C ASN A 19 17.55 6.51 40.37
N LEU A 20 16.63 6.22 39.45
CA LEU A 20 16.97 5.56 38.18
C LEU A 20 17.65 6.57 37.25
N ASN A 21 18.98 6.56 37.22
CA ASN A 21 19.74 6.83 35.99
C ASN A 21 19.81 5.52 35.22
N GLN A 22 18.88 5.28 34.29
CA GLN A 22 19.02 4.22 33.29
C GLN A 22 19.32 4.82 31.93
N SER A 23 20.61 4.74 31.58
CA SER A 23 21.09 4.72 30.21
C SER A 23 20.37 3.60 29.44
N THR A 24 19.52 3.96 28.50
CA THR A 24 18.92 2.99 27.58
C THR A 24 19.81 2.87 26.35
N HIS A 25 20.64 1.83 26.34
CA HIS A 25 21.22 1.29 25.13
C HIS A 25 20.10 0.84 24.19
N LEU A 26 19.88 1.60 23.11
CA LEU A 26 19.07 1.16 21.98
C LEU A 26 19.80 0.02 21.25
N HIS A 27 19.34 -1.20 21.50
CA HIS A 27 19.61 -2.34 20.64
C HIS A 27 19.07 -2.05 19.23
N LYS A 28 19.97 -1.99 18.24
CA LYS A 28 19.61 -2.05 16.82
C LYS A 28 19.05 -3.43 16.51
N THR A 29 17.74 -3.55 16.39
CA THR A 29 17.12 -4.67 15.68
C THR A 29 16.94 -4.25 14.22
N HIS A 30 17.78 -4.82 13.36
CA HIS A 30 17.61 -4.75 11.92
C HIS A 30 16.37 -5.57 11.53
N SER A 31 15.33 -4.87 11.06
CA SER A 31 14.19 -5.43 10.35
C SER A 31 13.98 -4.58 9.10
N SER A 32 14.64 -5.00 8.01
CA SER A 32 14.42 -4.49 6.68
C SER A 32 13.12 -5.08 6.16
N HIS A 33 12.04 -4.29 6.14
CA HIS A 33 10.87 -4.37 5.25
C HIS A 33 9.76 -3.44 5.79
N GLN A 34 10.06 -2.14 5.91
CA GLN A 34 9.03 -1.09 5.93
C GLN A 34 8.89 -0.57 4.50
N GLN A 35 7.92 -1.08 3.75
CA GLN A 35 7.60 -0.52 2.43
C GLN A 35 6.64 0.68 2.61
N ASN A 36 7.21 1.87 2.41
CA ASN A 36 6.65 3.09 1.81
C ASN A 36 5.30 3.65 2.32
N LEU A 37 5.33 4.28 3.50
CA LEU A 37 4.62 5.55 3.70
C LEU A 37 5.56 6.68 3.27
N SER A 38 5.51 7.10 2.01
CA SER A 38 6.31 8.24 1.55
C SER A 38 5.61 9.55 1.91
N LEU A 39 6.03 10.18 3.01
CA LEU A 39 5.83 11.62 3.17
C LEU A 39 6.76 12.33 2.17
N PHE A 40 6.21 12.84 1.08
CA PHE A 40 6.95 13.73 0.20
C PHE A 40 6.90 15.16 0.75
N THR A 41 7.91 15.51 1.56
CA THR A 41 8.18 16.93 1.84
C THR A 41 8.85 17.56 0.62
N LEU A 42 8.21 18.55 -0.01
CA LEU A 42 8.93 19.48 -0.89
C LEU A 42 9.93 20.24 -0.03
N LYS A 43 11.19 19.77 -0.04
CA LYS A 43 12.22 20.28 0.87
C LYS A 43 12.71 21.64 0.42
N ALA A 44 12.54 22.54 1.36
CA ALA A 44 13.22 23.78 1.45
C ALA A 44 13.43 24.06 2.97
N THR A 45 14.67 23.92 3.44
CA THR A 45 15.21 24.09 4.82
C THR A 45 15.13 25.51 5.44
N TYR A 46 14.58 25.64 6.65
CA TYR A 46 14.71 26.80 7.55
C TYR A 46 15.23 26.36 8.95
N PRO A 47 16.10 27.13 9.63
CA PRO A 47 16.49 26.86 11.02
C PRO A 47 15.53 27.51 12.04
N MET A 48 15.12 26.70 13.02
CA MET A 48 14.20 27.07 14.10
C MET A 48 14.77 28.20 14.99
N SER A 49 14.14 29.38 15.00
CA SER A 49 14.52 30.49 15.88
C SER A 49 14.18 30.18 17.35
N ARG A 50 15.22 30.01 18.18
CA ARG A 50 15.09 30.12 19.64
C ARG A 50 14.93 31.59 20.04
N LYS A 51 14.03 31.84 21.00
CA LYS A 51 13.77 33.15 21.59
C LYS A 51 15.05 33.77 22.18
N SER A 52 15.09 35.08 22.05
CA SER A 52 16.12 36.08 22.36
C SER A 52 16.77 36.02 23.74
N SER A 53 18.10 36.26 23.77
CA SER A 53 18.80 37.11 24.76
C SER A 53 19.98 37.82 24.06
N PRO A 54 20.35 39.06 24.43
CA PRO A 54 21.22 39.91 23.61
C PRO A 54 22.68 39.86 24.07
N ALA A 55 23.60 39.60 23.13
CA ALA A 55 24.95 40.15 23.15
C ALA A 55 25.61 39.89 21.79
N SER A 56 25.92 40.96 21.04
CA SER A 56 26.75 40.89 19.84
C SER A 56 27.93 41.83 19.98
N SER A 57 29.13 41.28 19.80
CA SER A 57 30.17 41.92 19.00
C SER A 57 31.20 40.88 18.56
N SER A 58 31.13 40.45 17.31
CA SER A 58 32.26 40.45 16.36
C SER A 58 31.93 39.62 15.12
N SER A 59 32.31 40.20 14.01
CA SER A 59 32.02 39.84 12.63
C SER A 59 32.93 38.72 12.13
N HIS A 60 32.34 37.60 11.72
CA HIS A 60 32.91 36.75 10.67
C HIS A 60 31.80 36.35 9.70
N ALA A 61 31.98 36.74 8.44
CA ALA A 61 31.11 36.44 7.33
C ALA A 61 31.07 34.92 7.07
N SER A 62 30.08 34.24 7.65
CA SER A 62 29.59 32.97 7.11
C SER A 62 28.59 33.32 6.01
N LYS A 63 28.80 32.81 4.80
CA LYS A 63 27.79 32.83 3.74
C LYS A 63 26.55 32.13 4.31
N SER A 64 25.50 32.89 4.62
CA SER A 64 24.22 32.33 5.04
C SER A 64 23.72 31.45 3.91
N LEU A 65 23.51 30.16 4.16
CA LEU A 65 22.62 29.39 3.31
C LEU A 65 21.28 30.13 3.32
N ASP A 66 20.89 30.68 2.18
CA ASP A 66 19.60 31.32 2.00
C ASP A 66 18.51 30.39 2.53
N SER A 67 17.69 30.93 3.43
CA SER A 67 16.69 30.18 4.15
C SER A 67 15.64 29.67 3.17
N ILE A 68 15.60 28.36 2.97
CA ILE A 68 14.72 27.79 1.96
C ILE A 68 13.28 27.78 2.53
N ARG A 69 12.31 28.23 1.71
CA ARG A 69 10.89 28.37 2.06
C ARG A 69 10.08 27.12 1.71
N VAL A 70 9.45 26.48 2.69
CA VAL A 70 8.48 25.39 2.45
C VAL A 70 7.26 25.95 1.72
N ALA A 71 6.96 25.40 0.54
CA ALA A 71 5.85 25.89 -0.31
C ALA A 71 4.49 25.25 0.04
N GLY A 72 4.49 24.09 0.67
CA GLY A 72 3.29 23.33 1.02
C GLY A 72 3.62 21.90 1.46
N LEU A 73 2.59 21.16 1.87
CA LEU A 73 2.66 19.77 2.26
C LEU A 73 1.94 18.90 1.23
N VAL A 74 2.56 17.82 0.77
CA VAL A 74 1.89 16.78 -0.02
C VAL A 74 1.74 15.57 0.87
N VAL A 75 0.51 15.09 1.07
CA VAL A 75 0.20 13.99 1.99
C VAL A 75 -0.47 12.85 1.25
N ASP A 76 -0.12 11.62 1.61
CA ASP A 76 -0.94 10.46 1.31
C ASP A 76 -2.29 10.54 2.06
N PHE A 77 -3.32 9.86 1.56
CA PHE A 77 -4.66 9.96 2.15
C PHE A 77 -4.76 9.39 3.57
N PHE A 78 -3.91 8.43 3.97
CA PHE A 78 -3.79 7.99 5.37
C PHE A 78 -3.25 9.09 6.28
N CYS A 79 -2.52 10.06 5.72
CA CYS A 79 -1.90 11.15 6.43
C CYS A 79 -2.69 12.46 6.31
N VAL A 80 -3.93 12.44 5.83
CA VAL A 80 -4.74 13.65 5.61
C VAL A 80 -5.04 14.43 6.90
N SER A 81 -4.92 13.80 8.08
CA SER A 81 -5.00 14.48 9.38
C SER A 81 -3.91 15.56 9.57
N MET A 82 -2.80 15.49 8.83
CA MET A 82 -1.74 16.52 8.83
C MET A 82 -2.20 17.86 8.25
N VAL A 83 -3.41 17.94 7.68
CA VAL A 83 -4.04 19.21 7.32
C VAL A 83 -4.09 20.18 8.51
N ASP A 84 -4.34 19.70 9.73
CA ASP A 84 -4.42 20.58 10.90
C ASP A 84 -3.06 21.17 11.26
N VAL A 85 -1.99 20.36 11.17
CA VAL A 85 -0.61 20.82 11.34
C VAL A 85 -0.23 21.84 10.27
N ALA A 86 -0.61 21.60 9.02
CA ALA A 86 -0.34 22.54 7.92
C ALA A 86 -1.06 23.88 8.11
N LYS A 87 -2.30 23.88 8.65
CA LYS A 87 -3.03 25.11 8.99
C LYS A 87 -2.30 25.92 10.07
N GLU A 88 -1.79 25.27 11.12
CA GLU A 88 -0.99 25.93 12.18
C GLU A 88 0.29 26.56 11.63
N LEU A 89 0.90 25.93 10.61
CA LEU A 89 2.10 26.42 9.95
C LEU A 89 1.81 27.38 8.78
N HIS A 90 0.54 27.70 8.51
CA HIS A 90 0.10 28.50 7.38
C HIS A 90 0.59 27.99 6.01
N LEU A 91 0.64 26.66 5.85
CA LEU A 91 1.06 25.98 4.62
C LEU A 91 -0.14 25.40 3.87
N PRO A 92 -0.16 25.46 2.53
CA PRO A 92 -1.16 24.75 1.75
C PRO A 92 -0.88 23.24 1.78
N THR A 93 -1.93 22.44 1.93
CA THR A 93 -1.87 20.98 1.85
C THR A 93 -2.45 20.48 0.54
N TYR A 94 -1.76 19.54 -0.10
CA TYR A 94 -2.21 18.81 -1.27
C TYR A 94 -2.32 17.34 -0.93
N LEU A 95 -3.40 16.70 -1.38
CA LEU A 95 -3.57 15.25 -1.26
C LEU A 95 -2.91 14.57 -2.45
N PHE A 96 -2.04 13.59 -2.24
CA PHE A 96 -1.60 12.68 -3.29
C PHE A 96 -2.43 11.40 -3.22
N MET A 97 -3.28 11.18 -4.22
CA MET A 97 -4.10 10.00 -4.35
C MET A 97 -3.31 8.91 -5.08
N THR A 98 -2.96 7.87 -4.34
CA THR A 98 -2.22 6.67 -4.79
C THR A 98 -3.13 5.59 -5.38
N SER A 99 -4.44 5.84 -5.41
CA SER A 99 -5.46 5.01 -6.05
C SER A 99 -6.05 5.70 -7.30
N ASN A 100 -6.96 5.01 -7.98
CA ASN A 100 -7.61 5.51 -9.19
C ASN A 100 -8.67 6.60 -8.91
N ALA A 101 -9.14 7.28 -9.96
CA ALA A 101 -10.15 8.31 -9.85
C ALA A 101 -11.51 7.75 -9.38
N GLY A 102 -11.87 6.52 -9.75
CA GLY A 102 -13.08 5.87 -9.22
C GLY A 102 -13.09 5.75 -7.69
N TYR A 103 -11.96 5.40 -7.09
CA TYR A 103 -11.80 5.31 -5.64
C TYR A 103 -11.83 6.70 -4.99
N LEU A 104 -11.23 7.72 -5.62
CA LEU A 104 -11.36 9.10 -5.17
C LEU A 104 -12.82 9.56 -5.16
N ALA A 105 -13.58 9.23 -6.20
CA ALA A 105 -15.02 9.50 -6.30
C ALA A 105 -15.80 8.85 -5.15
N LEU A 106 -15.53 7.57 -4.85
CA LEU A 106 -16.08 6.89 -3.69
C LEU A 106 -15.76 7.66 -2.39
N MET A 107 -14.49 7.98 -2.14
CA MET A 107 -14.08 8.69 -0.92
C MET A 107 -14.75 10.06 -0.80
N LEU A 108 -14.83 10.85 -1.88
CA LEU A 108 -15.51 12.15 -1.85
C LEU A 108 -17.02 12.03 -1.58
N HIS A 109 -17.65 10.92 -1.96
CA HIS A 109 -19.07 10.67 -1.76
C HIS A 109 -19.40 10.13 -0.36
N LEU A 110 -18.48 9.43 0.31
CA LEU A 110 -18.72 8.80 1.62
C LEU A 110 -19.28 9.76 2.70
N PRO A 111 -18.75 10.98 2.92
CA PRO A 111 -19.28 11.89 3.94
C PRO A 111 -20.67 12.44 3.60
N ILE A 112 -21.00 12.59 2.32
CA ILE A 112 -22.32 13.03 1.86
C ILE A 112 -23.34 11.94 2.22
N ARG A 113 -23.04 10.70 1.83
CA ARG A 113 -23.86 9.53 2.17
C ARG A 113 -24.02 9.37 3.67
N HIS A 114 -22.95 9.51 4.46
CA HIS A 114 -23.02 9.38 5.91
C HIS A 114 -23.97 10.39 6.55
N LYS A 115 -24.04 11.63 6.04
CA LYS A 115 -24.98 12.65 6.52
C LYS A 115 -26.44 12.35 6.14
N HIS A 116 -26.66 11.73 4.99
CA HIS A 116 -28.01 11.36 4.53
C HIS A 116 -28.56 10.10 5.20
N ASN A 117 -27.70 9.17 5.64
CA ASN A 117 -28.09 7.90 6.25
C ASN A 117 -28.04 7.94 7.79
N GLU A 118 -28.95 8.67 8.44
CA GLU A 118 -29.19 8.59 9.90
C GLU A 118 -29.72 7.22 10.37
N VAL A 119 -30.01 6.31 9.45
CA VAL A 119 -30.47 4.95 9.72
C VAL A 119 -29.35 3.99 9.34
N GLU A 120 -28.98 3.10 10.27
CA GLU A 120 -28.02 2.01 10.05
C GLU A 120 -28.18 1.40 8.64
N PRO A 121 -27.07 0.99 7.97
CA PRO A 121 -27.12 0.40 6.64
C PRO A 121 -27.86 -0.94 6.69
N LYS A 122 -29.19 -0.87 6.73
CA LYS A 122 -30.11 -2.00 6.58
C LYS A 122 -30.26 -2.20 5.09
N ASP A 123 -29.67 -3.30 4.64
CA ASP A 123 -29.98 -4.04 3.43
C ASP A 123 -30.16 -3.25 2.13
N PHE A 124 -29.21 -3.49 1.22
CA PHE A 124 -29.35 -3.34 -0.23
C PHE A 124 -30.04 -2.07 -0.71
N ASP A 125 -29.24 -1.02 -0.93
CA ASP A 125 -29.62 0.02 -1.86
C ASP A 125 -29.05 -0.34 -3.25
N PRO A 126 -29.87 -0.86 -4.19
CA PRO A 126 -29.45 -1.13 -5.57
C PRO A 126 -29.01 0.13 -6.33
N GLU A 127 -29.17 1.32 -5.74
CA GLU A 127 -28.78 2.62 -6.28
C GLU A 127 -27.57 3.21 -5.55
N TRP A 128 -26.55 2.41 -5.23
CA TRP A 128 -25.19 2.89 -4.88
C TRP A 128 -24.52 3.57 -6.10
N LEU A 129 -25.15 4.63 -6.60
CA LEU A 129 -24.66 5.49 -7.65
C LEU A 129 -23.62 6.41 -7.03
N ILE A 130 -22.36 6.00 -7.14
CA ILE A 130 -21.23 6.85 -6.77
C ILE A 130 -20.99 7.80 -7.95
N PRO A 131 -21.13 9.12 -7.79
CA PRO A 131 -20.81 10.08 -8.84
C PRO A 131 -19.34 9.87 -9.27
N GLY A 132 -19.11 9.69 -10.57
CA GLY A 132 -17.79 9.38 -11.12
C GLY A 132 -17.54 7.89 -11.37
N ILE A 133 -18.47 6.99 -11.02
CA ILE A 133 -18.44 5.59 -11.45
C ILE A 133 -19.62 5.31 -12.38
N VAL A 134 -19.34 4.79 -13.58
CA VAL A 134 -20.34 4.61 -14.65
C VAL A 134 -21.40 3.58 -14.28
N HIS A 135 -20.97 2.50 -13.62
CA HIS A 135 -21.83 1.38 -13.27
C HIS A 135 -22.10 1.35 -11.76
N PRO A 136 -23.29 0.90 -11.34
CA PRO A 136 -23.55 0.64 -9.93
C PRO A 136 -22.49 -0.29 -9.35
N VAL A 137 -21.95 0.08 -8.19
CA VAL A 137 -20.90 -0.69 -7.52
C VAL A 137 -21.55 -1.66 -6.53
N PRO A 138 -21.47 -3.00 -6.76
CA PRO A 138 -22.01 -3.95 -5.81
C PRO A 138 -21.32 -3.82 -4.44
N PRO A 139 -22.03 -3.93 -3.31
CA PRO A 139 -21.42 -3.83 -1.99
C PRO A 139 -20.27 -4.82 -1.76
N ARG A 140 -20.35 -6.01 -2.37
CA ARG A 140 -19.31 -7.05 -2.30
C ARG A 140 -17.96 -6.67 -2.89
N VAL A 141 -17.89 -5.60 -3.71
CA VAL A 141 -16.64 -5.12 -4.31
C VAL A 141 -16.12 -3.84 -3.66
N LEU A 142 -16.83 -3.33 -2.64
CA LEU A 142 -16.34 -2.22 -1.84
C LEU A 142 -15.20 -2.68 -0.94
N PRO A 143 -14.27 -1.78 -0.58
CA PRO A 143 -13.28 -2.05 0.45
C PRO A 143 -13.94 -2.59 1.72
N GLY A 144 -13.41 -3.68 2.28
CA GLY A 144 -14.00 -4.34 3.45
C GLY A 144 -14.15 -3.39 4.65
N ALA A 145 -13.24 -2.42 4.77
CA ALA A 145 -13.29 -1.37 5.78
C ALA A 145 -14.54 -0.46 5.69
N LEU A 146 -15.26 -0.45 4.57
CA LEU A 146 -16.55 0.24 4.41
C LEU A 146 -17.74 -0.64 4.78
N THR A 147 -17.52 -1.94 4.96
CA THR A 147 -18.53 -2.95 5.33
C THR A 147 -18.35 -3.49 6.75
N ASP A 148 -17.24 -3.17 7.41
CA ASP A 148 -16.94 -3.54 8.79
C ASP A 148 -16.97 -2.32 9.75
N GLY A 149 -16.56 -2.53 11.02
CA GLY A 149 -16.54 -1.49 12.06
C GLY A 149 -15.66 -0.26 11.76
N SER A 150 -14.90 -0.25 10.68
CA SER A 150 -13.98 0.81 10.28
C SER A 150 -14.63 1.90 9.42
N TYR A 151 -15.89 1.74 9.00
CA TYR A 151 -16.60 2.70 8.14
C TYR A 151 -16.52 4.15 8.67
N SER A 152 -16.70 4.33 9.98
CA SER A 152 -16.64 5.66 10.61
C SER A 152 -15.25 6.31 10.51
N ALA A 153 -14.18 5.52 10.52
CA ALA A 153 -12.81 6.02 10.34
C ALA A 153 -12.60 6.49 8.89
N TYR A 154 -13.08 5.70 7.93
CA TYR A 154 -13.04 6.07 6.51
C TYR A 154 -13.83 7.32 6.19
N VAL A 155 -15.03 7.48 6.76
CA VAL A 155 -15.82 8.72 6.64
C VAL A 155 -15.05 9.92 7.20
N LYS A 156 -14.39 9.77 8.36
CA LYS A 156 -13.57 10.84 8.95
C LYS A 156 -12.40 11.21 8.03
N VAL A 157 -11.65 10.23 7.52
CA VAL A 157 -10.56 10.46 6.56
C VAL A 157 -11.07 11.16 5.30
N ALA A 158 -12.11 10.61 4.68
CA ALA A 158 -12.76 11.16 3.49
C ALA A 158 -13.25 12.60 3.68
N SER A 159 -13.80 12.94 4.85
CA SER A 159 -14.30 14.28 5.13
C SER A 159 -13.21 15.37 5.05
N ARG A 160 -11.94 14.99 5.27
CA ARG A 160 -10.79 15.90 5.23
C ARG A 160 -10.28 16.16 3.82
N PHE A 161 -10.67 15.38 2.82
CA PHE A 161 -10.18 15.54 1.43
C PHE A 161 -10.51 16.93 0.88
N ARG A 162 -11.70 17.44 1.18
CA ARG A 162 -12.19 18.76 0.75
C ARG A 162 -11.50 19.95 1.44
N GLU A 163 -10.68 19.71 2.46
CA GLU A 163 -9.89 20.77 3.10
C GLU A 163 -8.52 20.97 2.46
N THR A 164 -8.13 20.08 1.54
CA THR A 164 -6.90 20.25 0.79
C THR A 164 -7.07 21.32 -0.28
N ARG A 165 -5.96 21.98 -0.63
CA ARG A 165 -5.92 22.99 -1.69
C ARG A 165 -6.05 22.39 -3.09
N GLY A 166 -5.75 21.11 -3.23
CA GLY A 166 -5.83 20.37 -4.47
C GLY A 166 -5.47 18.90 -4.27
N ILE A 167 -5.93 18.07 -5.19
CA ILE A 167 -5.73 16.62 -5.17
C ILE A 167 -4.90 16.25 -6.39
N ILE A 168 -3.71 15.70 -6.17
CA ILE A 168 -2.84 15.17 -7.19
C ILE A 168 -3.19 13.68 -7.32
N ALA A 169 -3.66 13.25 -8.48
CA ALA A 169 -4.08 11.87 -8.70
C ALA A 169 -3.09 11.15 -9.62
N ASN A 170 -2.66 9.96 -9.22
CA ASN A 170 -1.78 9.11 -10.03
C ASN A 170 -2.56 8.42 -11.15
N THR A 171 -3.15 9.19 -12.05
CA THR A 171 -3.93 8.73 -13.21
C THR A 171 -3.85 9.76 -14.33
N PHE A 172 -4.41 9.45 -15.50
CA PHE A 172 -4.47 10.35 -16.65
C PHE A 172 -5.88 10.36 -17.27
N VAL A 173 -6.20 11.41 -18.01
CA VAL A 173 -7.58 11.72 -18.45
C VAL A 173 -8.13 10.63 -19.35
N GLU A 174 -7.33 10.11 -20.27
CA GLU A 174 -7.72 9.09 -21.24
C GLU A 174 -8.04 7.73 -20.58
N LEU A 175 -7.48 7.45 -19.40
CA LEU A 175 -7.76 6.21 -18.66
C LEU A 175 -9.10 6.27 -17.91
N GLU A 176 -9.41 7.42 -17.29
CA GLU A 176 -10.54 7.56 -16.37
C GLU A 176 -11.39 8.81 -16.65
N THR A 177 -11.68 9.07 -17.94
CA THR A 177 -12.35 10.29 -18.40
C THR A 177 -13.65 10.58 -17.65
N TYR A 178 -14.49 9.57 -17.44
CA TYR A 178 -15.78 9.74 -16.76
C TYR A 178 -15.60 10.18 -15.29
N ALA A 179 -14.73 9.50 -14.55
CA ALA A 179 -14.48 9.80 -13.14
C ALA A 179 -13.87 11.20 -12.99
N ILE A 180 -12.85 11.51 -13.79
CA ILE A 180 -12.17 12.81 -13.75
C ILE A 180 -13.15 13.95 -14.10
N ASN A 181 -13.99 13.76 -15.11
CA ASN A 181 -14.98 14.77 -15.49
C ASN A 181 -16.01 15.05 -14.39
N SER A 182 -16.35 14.04 -13.59
CA SER A 182 -17.32 14.20 -12.49
C SER A 182 -16.86 15.19 -11.42
N PHE A 183 -15.55 15.36 -11.21
CA PHE A 183 -15.01 16.24 -10.19
C PHE A 183 -15.14 17.73 -10.51
N PHE A 184 -15.18 18.10 -11.79
CA PHE A 184 -15.28 19.50 -12.19
C PHE A 184 -16.68 20.11 -11.94
N HIS A 185 -17.71 19.27 -11.83
CA HIS A 185 -19.10 19.72 -11.74
C HIS A 185 -19.64 19.79 -10.30
N ASP A 186 -18.95 19.19 -9.32
CA ASP A 186 -19.40 19.11 -7.91
C ASP A 186 -19.30 20.46 -7.17
N GLY A 187 -18.42 21.37 -7.60
CA GLY A 187 -18.21 22.70 -6.99
C GLY A 187 -17.65 22.69 -5.55
N GLN A 188 -17.66 21.53 -4.88
CA GLN A 188 -17.13 21.33 -3.52
C GLN A 188 -15.79 20.57 -3.51
N THR A 189 -15.46 19.90 -4.61
CA THR A 189 -14.23 19.12 -4.74
C THR A 189 -13.06 20.06 -5.10
N PRO A 190 -11.91 20.00 -4.38
CA PRO A 190 -10.73 20.77 -4.74
C PRO A 190 -10.25 20.43 -6.16
N PRO A 191 -9.48 21.30 -6.83
CA PRO A 191 -8.91 21.00 -8.14
C PRO A 191 -8.18 19.66 -8.15
N VAL A 192 -8.57 18.77 -9.07
CA VAL A 192 -7.94 17.46 -9.26
C VAL A 192 -6.95 17.56 -10.42
N TYR A 193 -5.70 17.18 -10.15
CA TYR A 193 -4.58 17.19 -11.10
C TYR A 193 -4.19 15.74 -11.43
N PRO A 194 -4.69 15.17 -12.55
CA PRO A 194 -4.22 13.88 -13.03
C PRO A 194 -2.79 14.04 -13.58
N VAL A 195 -1.80 13.42 -12.91
CA VAL A 195 -0.37 13.56 -13.25
C VAL A 195 0.30 12.22 -13.57
N GLY A 196 -0.48 11.15 -13.68
CA GLY A 196 0.02 9.80 -13.90
C GLY A 196 0.43 9.49 -15.35
N PRO A 197 1.01 8.30 -15.59
CA PRO A 197 1.41 7.33 -14.57
C PRO A 197 2.72 7.75 -13.88
N VAL A 198 2.66 7.92 -12.55
CA VAL A 198 3.83 8.07 -11.69
C VAL A 198 4.23 6.68 -11.24
N ILE A 199 5.25 6.14 -11.90
CA ILE A 199 5.78 4.79 -11.70
C ILE A 199 7.29 4.85 -11.46
N HIS A 200 7.81 3.90 -10.71
CA HIS A 200 9.24 3.80 -10.43
C HIS A 200 9.90 2.81 -11.40
N LEU A 201 10.48 3.32 -12.48
CA LEU A 201 11.05 2.48 -13.54
C LEU A 201 12.47 1.99 -13.26
N GLU A 202 13.23 2.74 -12.47
CA GLU A 202 14.62 2.42 -12.15
C GLU A 202 14.70 1.95 -10.71
N ASP A 203 15.12 0.70 -10.50
CA ASP A 203 15.40 0.17 -9.15
C ASP A 203 16.71 0.80 -8.64
N CYS A 204 16.63 2.02 -8.10
CA CYS A 204 17.79 2.76 -7.58
C CYS A 204 18.24 2.28 -6.20
N GLN A 205 17.71 1.15 -5.71
CA GLN A 205 18.02 0.63 -4.39
C GLN A 205 19.21 -0.32 -4.45
N ALA A 206 20.13 -0.17 -3.50
CA ALA A 206 21.16 -1.19 -3.26
C ALA A 206 20.46 -2.44 -2.72
N HIS A 207 20.18 -3.40 -3.60
CA HIS A 207 19.68 -4.70 -3.21
C HIS A 207 20.74 -5.45 -2.41
N SER A 208 20.29 -6.29 -1.48
CA SER A 208 21.18 -7.28 -0.90
C SER A 208 21.70 -8.23 -1.99
N ASN A 209 22.89 -8.83 -1.78
CA ASN A 209 23.45 -9.78 -2.76
C ASN A 209 22.49 -10.95 -3.09
N LEU A 210 21.65 -11.34 -2.13
CA LEU A 210 20.65 -12.41 -2.31
C LEU A 210 19.49 -11.97 -3.21
N GLU A 211 18.97 -10.76 -3.00
CA GLU A 211 17.93 -10.17 -3.86
C GLU A 211 18.45 -9.98 -5.30
N GLN A 212 19.69 -9.54 -5.46
CA GLN A 212 20.31 -9.41 -6.78
C GLN A 212 20.47 -10.77 -7.48
N ALA A 213 20.94 -11.80 -6.77
CA ALA A 213 21.07 -13.14 -7.34
C ALA A 213 19.71 -13.74 -7.75
N GLN A 214 18.65 -13.48 -6.98
CA GLN A 214 17.29 -13.89 -7.32
C GLN A 214 16.76 -13.14 -8.53
N ARG A 215 16.95 -11.82 -8.59
CA ARG A 215 16.65 -10.99 -9.76
C ARG A 215 17.34 -11.53 -11.01
N ASP A 216 18.65 -11.73 -10.97
CA ASP A 216 19.44 -12.26 -12.09
C ASP A 216 18.93 -13.64 -12.55
N LYS A 217 18.56 -14.51 -11.60
CA LYS A 217 17.97 -15.83 -11.90
C LYS A 217 16.65 -15.68 -12.66
N ILE A 218 15.78 -14.77 -12.22
CA ILE A 218 14.48 -14.52 -12.85
C ILE A 218 14.67 -13.99 -14.27
N ILE A 219 15.52 -12.98 -14.46
CA ILE A 219 15.74 -12.38 -15.77
C ILE A 219 16.35 -13.39 -16.75
N ARG A 220 17.37 -14.16 -16.33
CA ARG A 220 17.95 -15.22 -17.18
C ARG A 220 16.92 -16.28 -17.57
N TRP A 221 16.05 -16.68 -16.64
CA TRP A 221 15.01 -17.65 -16.98
C TRP A 221 14.02 -17.09 -17.99
N LEU A 222 13.68 -15.80 -17.90
CA LEU A 222 12.82 -15.11 -18.86
C LEU A 222 13.48 -14.94 -20.23
N ASP A 223 14.79 -14.68 -20.28
CA ASP A 223 15.57 -14.57 -21.52
C ASP A 223 15.48 -15.85 -22.37
N ASP A 224 15.40 -17.02 -21.72
CA ASP A 224 15.28 -18.34 -22.35
C ASP A 224 13.85 -18.65 -22.85
N GLN A 225 12.87 -17.78 -22.59
CA GLN A 225 11.48 -18.00 -23.01
C GLN A 225 11.14 -17.33 -24.34
N PRO A 226 10.23 -17.91 -25.14
CA PRO A 226 9.68 -17.25 -26.32
C PRO A 226 9.01 -15.92 -25.99
N GLN A 227 8.99 -15.01 -26.95
CA GLN A 227 8.31 -13.72 -26.83
C GLN A 227 6.82 -13.88 -26.48
N SER A 228 6.33 -13.06 -25.55
CA SER A 228 4.93 -13.01 -25.11
C SER A 228 4.32 -14.38 -24.78
N SER A 229 5.11 -15.26 -24.16
CA SER A 229 4.71 -16.65 -23.86
C SER A 229 4.57 -16.96 -22.36
N VAL A 230 5.02 -16.05 -21.50
CA VAL A 230 5.00 -16.20 -20.05
C VAL A 230 3.85 -15.42 -19.43
N VAL A 231 3.06 -16.09 -18.61
CA VAL A 231 2.10 -15.45 -17.70
C VAL A 231 2.79 -15.15 -16.38
N PHE A 232 2.86 -13.88 -16.00
CA PHE A 232 3.37 -13.48 -14.70
C PHE A 232 2.24 -13.45 -13.67
N LEU A 233 2.45 -14.04 -12.50
CA LEU A 233 1.50 -14.02 -11.38
C LEU A 233 2.17 -13.30 -10.21
N CYS A 234 1.62 -12.15 -9.82
CA CYS A 234 2.07 -11.41 -8.65
C CYS A 234 0.91 -10.66 -7.99
N PHE A 235 0.77 -10.88 -6.68
CA PHE A 235 -0.36 -10.40 -5.90
C PHE A 235 0.00 -9.23 -4.97
N GLY A 236 1.12 -8.56 -5.26
CA GLY A 236 1.59 -7.41 -4.48
C GLY A 236 2.26 -7.84 -3.18
N SER A 237 2.73 -6.85 -2.41
CA SER A 237 3.48 -7.08 -1.17
C SER A 237 2.63 -7.70 -0.06
N MET A 238 1.34 -7.36 -0.01
CA MET A 238 0.38 -7.89 0.96
C MET A 238 -0.34 -9.13 0.46
N GLY A 239 -0.07 -9.55 -0.79
CA GLY A 239 -0.81 -10.65 -1.35
C GLY A 239 -0.30 -12.02 -0.93
N SER A 240 -1.21 -12.85 -0.43
CA SER A 240 -0.92 -14.24 -0.08
C SER A 240 -2.16 -15.12 -0.12
N PHE A 241 -1.94 -16.43 -0.19
CA PHE A 241 -2.99 -17.43 -0.27
C PHE A 241 -2.75 -18.57 0.70
N GLY A 242 -3.83 -19.10 1.27
CA GLY A 242 -3.77 -20.36 2.01
C GLY A 242 -3.40 -21.53 1.11
N ALA A 243 -2.85 -22.59 1.69
CA ALA A 243 -2.32 -23.76 0.96
C ALA A 243 -3.33 -24.36 -0.04
N GLU A 244 -4.62 -24.45 0.32
CA GLU A 244 -5.64 -25.01 -0.57
C GLU A 244 -5.82 -24.17 -1.85
N GLN A 245 -5.83 -22.83 -1.75
CA GLN A 245 -5.92 -21.97 -2.91
C GLN A 245 -4.63 -21.99 -3.75
N VAL A 246 -3.47 -22.12 -3.10
CA VAL A 246 -2.18 -22.29 -3.78
C VAL A 246 -2.19 -23.59 -4.61
N LYS A 247 -2.71 -24.69 -4.07
CA LYS A 247 -2.85 -25.97 -4.80
C LYS A 247 -3.76 -25.81 -6.03
N GLU A 248 -4.91 -25.16 -5.89
CA GLU A 248 -5.81 -24.95 -7.03
C GLU A 248 -5.20 -24.06 -8.12
N ILE A 249 -4.48 -23.00 -7.73
CA ILE A 249 -3.72 -22.16 -8.69
C ILE A 249 -2.66 -23.01 -9.40
N ALA A 250 -1.92 -23.83 -8.67
CA ALA A 250 -0.91 -24.72 -9.26
C ALA A 250 -1.53 -25.72 -10.25
N VAL A 251 -2.63 -26.39 -9.89
CA VAL A 251 -3.36 -27.30 -10.79
C VAL A 251 -3.84 -26.56 -12.05
N GLY A 252 -4.38 -25.34 -11.89
CA GLY A 252 -4.81 -24.51 -13.01
C GLY A 252 -3.66 -24.13 -13.95
N LEU A 253 -2.50 -23.74 -13.39
CA LEU A 253 -1.29 -23.44 -14.16
C LEU A 253 -0.80 -24.67 -14.93
N GLU A 254 -0.74 -25.83 -14.27
CA GLU A 254 -0.32 -27.09 -14.90
C GLU A 254 -1.23 -27.46 -16.08
N HIS A 255 -2.56 -27.45 -15.86
CA HIS A 255 -3.54 -27.77 -16.89
C HIS A 255 -3.57 -26.75 -18.04
N SER A 256 -3.25 -25.49 -17.78
CA SER A 256 -3.19 -24.47 -18.84
C SER A 256 -2.11 -24.76 -19.88
N GLY A 257 -1.06 -25.48 -19.48
CA GLY A 257 0.13 -25.75 -20.31
C GLY A 257 0.96 -24.50 -20.65
N GLN A 258 0.58 -23.33 -20.14
CA GLN A 258 1.27 -22.06 -20.37
C GLN A 258 2.57 -21.98 -19.56
N ARG A 259 3.50 -21.15 -20.03
CA ARG A 259 4.68 -20.82 -19.22
C ARG A 259 4.29 -19.79 -18.18
N PHE A 260 4.88 -19.88 -17.00
CA PHE A 260 4.53 -18.96 -15.92
C PHE A 260 5.72 -18.59 -15.05
N LEU A 261 5.67 -17.35 -14.55
CA LEU A 261 6.50 -16.88 -13.44
C LEU A 261 5.55 -16.52 -12.31
N TRP A 262 5.72 -17.13 -11.14
CA TRP A 262 4.84 -16.90 -9.99
C TRP A 262 5.63 -16.40 -8.79
N ALA A 263 5.37 -15.14 -8.38
CA ALA A 263 5.78 -14.60 -7.10
C ALA A 263 4.81 -15.09 -6.01
N LEU A 264 5.15 -16.21 -5.37
CA LEU A 264 4.33 -16.89 -4.38
C LEU A 264 4.74 -16.49 -2.96
N ARG A 265 3.76 -15.96 -2.21
CA ARG A 265 3.88 -15.65 -0.79
C ARG A 265 2.77 -16.35 0.01
N MET A 266 3.10 -16.76 1.22
CA MET A 266 2.19 -17.42 2.14
C MET A 266 1.77 -16.46 3.26
N PRO A 267 0.55 -16.63 3.82
CA PRO A 267 0.14 -15.86 4.98
C PRO A 267 1.08 -16.15 6.16
N PRO A 268 1.31 -15.16 7.04
CA PRO A 268 2.12 -15.38 8.23
C PRO A 268 1.48 -16.43 9.15
N PRO A 269 2.27 -17.16 9.95
CA PRO A 269 1.72 -18.05 10.97
C PRO A 269 0.79 -17.28 11.91
N LYS A 270 -0.26 -17.95 12.40
CA LYS A 270 -1.24 -17.33 13.31
C LYS A 270 -0.55 -16.61 14.47
N GLY A 271 -0.82 -15.32 14.61
CA GLY A 271 -0.26 -14.46 15.66
C GLY A 271 1.17 -13.96 15.41
N LYS A 272 1.75 -14.17 14.22
CA LYS A 272 3.12 -13.74 13.88
C LYS A 272 3.17 -12.67 12.79
N GLY A 273 2.59 -11.51 13.07
CA GLY A 273 2.64 -10.34 12.19
C GLY A 273 1.54 -10.33 11.12
N MET A 274 1.56 -9.29 10.28
CA MET A 274 0.55 -9.05 9.24
C MET A 274 1.10 -9.24 7.82
N MET A 275 2.42 -9.27 7.65
CA MET A 275 3.04 -9.31 6.33
C MET A 275 3.12 -10.75 5.82
N PRO A 276 2.79 -11.00 4.54
CA PRO A 276 3.09 -12.26 3.89
C PRO A 276 4.57 -12.62 3.99
N ILE A 277 4.86 -13.91 4.00
CA ILE A 277 6.22 -14.46 4.06
C ILE A 277 6.51 -15.28 2.81
N ASP A 278 7.79 -15.47 2.52
CA ASP A 278 8.20 -16.45 1.52
C ASP A 278 7.74 -17.85 1.93
N CYS A 279 7.36 -18.66 0.94
CA CYS A 279 7.00 -20.04 1.20
C CYS A 279 8.23 -20.82 1.71
N PRO A 280 8.21 -21.33 2.95
CA PRO A 280 9.37 -22.01 3.52
C PRO A 280 9.63 -23.37 2.86
N ASN A 281 8.56 -24.04 2.41
CA ASN A 281 8.63 -25.32 1.70
C ASN A 281 7.57 -25.38 0.60
N LEU A 282 8.00 -25.27 -0.66
CA LEU A 282 7.12 -25.34 -1.81
C LEU A 282 6.48 -26.73 -1.98
N GLU A 283 7.19 -27.80 -1.61
CA GLU A 283 6.70 -29.18 -1.75
C GLU A 283 5.50 -29.48 -0.84
N GLU A 284 5.38 -28.79 0.29
CA GLU A 284 4.24 -28.95 1.22
C GLU A 284 2.96 -28.26 0.74
N VAL A 285 3.09 -27.22 -0.09
CA VAL A 285 1.95 -26.37 -0.50
C VAL A 285 1.54 -26.59 -1.95
N LEU A 286 2.40 -27.20 -2.77
CA LEU A 286 2.13 -27.53 -4.16
C LEU A 286 1.67 -28.99 -4.29
N PRO A 287 0.96 -29.35 -5.38
CA PRO A 287 0.65 -30.74 -5.67
C PRO A 287 1.92 -31.59 -5.82
N ASP A 288 1.87 -32.84 -5.36
CA ASP A 288 2.99 -33.78 -5.48
C ASP A 288 3.51 -33.85 -6.93
N GLY A 289 4.81 -33.69 -7.12
CA GLY A 289 5.47 -33.75 -8.43
C GLY A 289 5.27 -32.53 -9.34
N PHE A 290 4.64 -31.45 -8.85
CA PHE A 290 4.33 -30.27 -9.66
C PHE A 290 5.59 -29.59 -10.23
N LEU A 291 6.64 -29.45 -9.43
CA LEU A 291 7.88 -28.79 -9.84
C LEU A 291 8.59 -29.57 -10.96
N GLU A 292 8.55 -30.90 -10.90
CA GLU A 292 9.11 -31.79 -11.91
C GLU A 292 8.31 -31.69 -13.22
N ARG A 293 6.97 -31.73 -13.13
CA ARG A 293 6.08 -31.67 -14.30
C ARG A 293 6.10 -30.31 -15.00
N THR A 294 6.37 -29.24 -14.26
CA THR A 294 6.45 -27.87 -14.80
C THR A 294 7.87 -27.40 -15.07
N ASN A 295 8.88 -28.26 -14.87
CA ASN A 295 10.28 -27.92 -15.11
C ASN A 295 10.51 -27.36 -16.53
N GLY A 296 11.22 -26.24 -16.62
CA GLY A 296 11.47 -25.52 -17.88
C GLY A 296 10.27 -24.71 -18.43
N LYS A 297 9.06 -24.85 -17.86
CA LYS A 297 7.89 -24.04 -18.20
C LYS A 297 7.48 -23.06 -17.09
N GLY A 298 7.72 -23.43 -15.84
CA GLY A 298 7.37 -22.64 -14.66
C GLY A 298 8.60 -22.19 -13.86
N LEU A 299 8.54 -20.99 -13.31
CA LEU A 299 9.44 -20.52 -12.27
C LEU A 299 8.63 -19.98 -11.09
N ILE A 300 8.89 -20.49 -9.88
CA ILE A 300 8.30 -19.98 -8.64
C ILE A 300 9.40 -19.28 -7.83
N CYS A 301 9.07 -18.10 -7.29
CA CYS A 301 9.96 -17.31 -6.44
C CYS A 301 9.15 -16.61 -5.34
N GLY A 302 9.81 -16.17 -4.27
CA GLY A 302 9.14 -15.43 -3.20
C GLY A 302 8.85 -13.96 -3.56
N TRP A 303 9.84 -13.32 -4.19
CA TRP A 303 9.78 -11.95 -4.68
C TRP A 303 10.28 -11.88 -6.12
N ALA A 304 9.72 -10.96 -6.91
CA ALA A 304 10.13 -10.71 -8.28
C ALA A 304 10.27 -9.19 -8.54
N PRO A 305 11.23 -8.78 -9.38
CA PRO A 305 11.34 -7.39 -9.81
C PRO A 305 10.23 -7.06 -10.82
N GLN A 306 9.03 -6.76 -10.31
CA GLN A 306 7.80 -6.68 -11.08
C GLN A 306 7.91 -5.79 -12.33
N VAL A 307 8.52 -4.60 -12.20
CA VAL A 307 8.68 -3.67 -13.33
C VAL A 307 9.52 -4.28 -14.46
N GLU A 308 10.65 -4.91 -14.13
CA GLU A 308 11.48 -5.57 -15.14
C GLU A 308 10.81 -6.79 -15.75
N VAL A 309 10.10 -7.58 -14.95
CA VAL A 309 9.34 -8.72 -15.45
C VAL A 309 8.28 -8.26 -16.43
N LEU A 310 7.53 -7.20 -16.11
CA LEU A 310 6.53 -6.62 -17.01
C LEU A 310 7.15 -5.99 -18.25
N ALA A 311 8.35 -5.39 -18.14
CA ALA A 311 9.10 -4.85 -19.27
C ALA A 311 9.70 -5.93 -20.17
N HIS A 312 9.85 -7.17 -19.68
CA HIS A 312 10.54 -8.23 -20.39
C HIS A 312 9.71 -8.77 -21.57
N LYS A 313 10.35 -8.90 -22.75
CA LYS A 313 9.72 -9.35 -24.00
C LYS A 313 8.99 -10.70 -23.91
N ALA A 314 9.41 -11.57 -23.00
CA ALA A 314 8.80 -12.89 -22.81
C ALA A 314 7.44 -12.82 -22.11
N THR A 315 7.17 -11.75 -21.36
CA THR A 315 5.92 -11.58 -20.61
C THR A 315 4.78 -11.28 -21.57
N GLY A 316 3.78 -12.16 -21.58
CA GLY A 316 2.61 -12.07 -22.44
C GLY A 316 1.30 -11.78 -21.70
N GLY A 317 1.29 -11.91 -20.38
CA GLY A 317 0.13 -11.59 -19.55
C GLY A 317 0.48 -11.47 -18.07
N PHE A 318 -0.39 -10.80 -17.33
CA PHE A 318 -0.20 -10.54 -15.90
C PHE A 318 -1.46 -10.90 -15.10
N VAL A 319 -1.37 -11.90 -14.23
CA VAL A 319 -2.39 -12.17 -13.22
C VAL A 319 -2.06 -11.34 -11.99
N SER A 320 -2.92 -10.39 -11.69
CA SER A 320 -2.67 -9.37 -10.69
C SER A 320 -3.77 -9.29 -9.65
N HIS A 321 -3.39 -8.84 -8.46
CA HIS A 321 -4.32 -8.35 -7.44
C HIS A 321 -4.95 -6.99 -7.78
N CYS A 322 -4.51 -6.36 -8.88
CA CYS A 322 -5.07 -5.12 -9.39
C CYS A 322 -4.96 -3.94 -8.42
N GLY A 323 -3.93 -3.96 -7.57
CA GLY A 323 -3.45 -2.75 -6.90
C GLY A 323 -3.00 -1.72 -7.92
N TRP A 324 -3.21 -0.44 -7.61
CA TRP A 324 -3.13 0.61 -8.63
C TRP A 324 -1.75 0.76 -9.25
N ASN A 325 -0.68 0.64 -8.47
CA ASN A 325 0.69 0.66 -9.00
C ASN A 325 0.93 -0.49 -10.01
N SER A 326 0.49 -1.71 -9.69
CA SER A 326 0.59 -2.85 -10.60
C SER A 326 -0.19 -2.65 -11.90
N ILE A 327 -1.37 -2.01 -11.83
CA ILE A 327 -2.14 -1.66 -13.03
C ILE A 327 -1.34 -0.67 -13.90
N LEU A 328 -0.81 0.40 -13.31
CA LEU A 328 -0.07 1.42 -14.05
C LEU A 328 1.22 0.85 -14.67
N GLU A 329 1.95 0.00 -13.96
CA GLU A 329 3.14 -0.68 -14.48
C GLU A 329 2.79 -1.62 -15.65
N SER A 330 1.70 -2.39 -15.53
CA SER A 330 1.23 -3.26 -16.61
C SER A 330 0.81 -2.47 -17.85
N LEU A 331 0.07 -1.37 -17.65
CA LEU A 331 -0.35 -0.47 -18.73
C LEU A 331 0.85 0.16 -19.42
N TRP A 332 1.84 0.63 -18.64
CA TRP A 332 3.05 1.24 -19.17
C TRP A 332 3.84 0.30 -20.10
N HIS A 333 3.93 -0.98 -19.75
CA HIS A 333 4.60 -1.99 -20.56
C HIS A 333 3.70 -2.70 -21.58
N GLY A 334 2.42 -2.32 -21.67
CA GLY A 334 1.48 -2.90 -22.63
C GLY A 334 1.15 -4.38 -22.38
N VAL A 335 1.30 -4.86 -21.13
CA VAL A 335 1.00 -6.24 -20.75
C VAL A 335 -0.48 -6.35 -20.39
N PRO A 336 -1.25 -7.27 -21.02
CA PRO A 336 -2.65 -7.47 -20.66
C PRO A 336 -2.76 -8.10 -19.26
N SER A 337 -3.62 -7.53 -18.42
CA SER A 337 -3.85 -7.99 -17.06
C SER A 337 -5.16 -8.77 -16.92
N TYR A 338 -5.11 -9.85 -16.14
CA TYR A 338 -6.29 -10.56 -15.63
C TYR A 338 -6.42 -10.29 -14.13
N CYS A 339 -7.57 -9.76 -13.72
CA CYS A 339 -7.92 -9.54 -12.31
C CYS A 339 -8.82 -10.68 -11.82
N ASP A 340 -8.36 -11.44 -10.83
CA ASP A 340 -9.27 -12.30 -10.07
C ASP A 340 -10.09 -11.44 -9.10
N MET A 341 -11.31 -11.08 -9.50
CA MET A 341 -12.22 -10.26 -8.72
C MET A 341 -12.56 -10.87 -7.35
N ALA A 342 -12.51 -12.20 -7.18
CA ALA A 342 -12.75 -12.84 -5.90
C ALA A 342 -11.58 -12.62 -4.91
N TYR A 343 -10.40 -12.32 -5.42
CA TYR A 343 -9.24 -11.90 -4.65
C TYR A 343 -9.24 -10.40 -4.38
N VAL A 344 -9.47 -9.57 -5.42
CA VAL A 344 -9.52 -8.09 -5.28
C VAL A 344 -10.44 -7.70 -4.14
N CYS A 345 -11.66 -8.26 -4.06
CA CYS A 345 -12.64 -7.90 -3.02
C CYS A 345 -12.24 -8.34 -1.60
N ARG A 346 -11.47 -9.43 -1.46
CA ARG A 346 -11.00 -9.94 -0.16
C ARG A 346 -9.71 -9.27 0.29
N ALA A 347 -8.78 -9.03 -0.64
CA ALA A 347 -7.55 -8.31 -0.39
C ALA A 347 -7.80 -6.82 -0.19
N THR A 348 -8.78 -6.18 -0.87
CA THR A 348 -9.13 -4.77 -0.61
C THR A 348 -9.67 -4.53 0.80
N ALA A 349 -10.13 -5.58 1.50
CA ALA A 349 -10.51 -5.50 2.92
C ALA A 349 -9.30 -5.42 3.86
N GLU A 350 -8.13 -5.88 3.42
CA GLU A 350 -6.92 -6.02 4.25
C GLU A 350 -5.70 -5.23 3.72
N CYS A 351 -5.74 -4.75 2.47
CA CYS A 351 -4.57 -4.23 1.74
C CYS A 351 -4.68 -2.75 1.30
N PHE A 352 -5.76 -2.05 1.65
CA PHE A 352 -5.81 -0.58 1.56
C PHE A 352 -5.83 0.01 2.97
#